data_AF-A0AAX4IKY6-F1
#
_entry.id   AF-A0AAX4IKY6-F1
#
_cell.length_a   1.000
_cell.length_b   1.000
_cell.length_c   1.000
_cell.angle_alpha   90.00
_cell.angle_beta   90.00
_cell.angle_gamma   90.00
#
_symmetry.space_group_name_H-M   'P 1'
#
loop_
_entity.id
_entity.type
_entity.pdbx_description
1 polymer ?
#
loop_
_entity_poly.entity_id
_entity_poly.type
_entity_poly.pdbx_seq_one_letter_code
_entity_poly.pdbx_strand_id
1 'polypeptide(L)'
;MATPSVPSSSHLLTFKAFMLAFLFCYTIILASAQDDDDDDEPTSSAAQRSAPFLDQATGLPMERFFGARTQFGFAMALPEEPSPSSFIGQLSFPLVDGAGWGAMGLTGDMEGNFFLAAWPDGRGGVTATFRQATDEENPPEVTGRFAVRPIADGVSVNATSLTYTFLCENCLDATLGLGPEAAGTDAVMGWALSERAVRNPGDPGANLGFHERGFGPFTARLGSARSAGFDAVAATAGAPVGSSNRAVAVTPNAFRGEGEGNGDEGGGRGGGDDDDD
;
A
#
# COMPACT_ATOMS: atom_id res chain seq x y z
N MET A 1 -69.90 -36.74 4.30
CA MET A 1 -69.01 -36.63 5.48
C MET A 1 -67.63 -37.09 5.05
N ALA A 2 -66.67 -36.18 4.91
CA ALA A 2 -65.27 -36.52 4.66
C ALA A 2 -64.48 -36.24 5.95
N THR A 3 -63.83 -37.27 6.48
CA THR A 3 -62.94 -37.18 7.65
C THR A 3 -61.63 -36.52 7.28
N PRO A 4 -61.07 -35.61 8.11
CA PRO A 4 -59.80 -34.96 7.81
C PRO A 4 -58.64 -35.94 8.03
N SER A 5 -57.74 -36.01 7.05
CA SER A 5 -56.50 -36.78 7.11
C SER A 5 -55.47 -36.07 8.00
N VAL A 6 -54.97 -36.76 9.02
CA VAL A 6 -53.88 -36.27 9.87
C VAL A 6 -52.56 -36.37 9.09
N PRO A 7 -51.75 -35.29 9.01
CA PRO A 7 -50.49 -35.33 8.29
C PRO A 7 -49.46 -36.24 8.99
N SER A 8 -48.75 -37.04 8.20
CA SER A 8 -47.73 -38.00 8.64
C SER A 8 -46.57 -37.31 9.36
N SER A 9 -46.18 -37.87 10.51
CA SER A 9 -45.08 -37.44 11.40
C SER A 9 -43.75 -37.22 10.68
N SER A 10 -43.51 -37.93 9.57
CA SER A 10 -42.30 -37.82 8.75
C SER A 10 -42.09 -36.41 8.18
N HIS A 11 -43.15 -35.71 7.76
CA HIS A 11 -43.04 -34.36 7.19
C HIS A 11 -42.71 -33.29 8.25
N LEU A 12 -43.10 -33.53 9.50
CA LEU A 12 -42.84 -32.61 10.61
C LEU A 12 -41.36 -32.65 11.05
N LEU A 13 -40.71 -33.81 10.93
CA LEU A 13 -39.28 -33.97 11.22
C LEU A 13 -38.39 -33.34 10.14
N THR A 14 -38.73 -33.47 8.86
CA THR A 14 -37.94 -32.88 7.76
C THR A 14 -38.02 -31.35 7.78
N PHE A 15 -39.18 -30.77 8.11
CA PHE A 15 -39.35 -29.32 8.20
C PHE A 15 -38.59 -28.71 9.40
N LYS A 16 -38.54 -29.42 10.54
CA LYS A 16 -37.74 -29.00 11.70
C LYS A 16 -36.24 -29.07 11.43
N ALA A 17 -35.75 -30.09 10.73
CA ALA A 17 -34.34 -30.20 10.36
C ALA A 17 -33.93 -29.09 9.37
N PHE A 18 -34.80 -28.72 8.43
CA PHE A 18 -34.54 -27.65 7.47
C PHE A 18 -34.54 -26.27 8.13
N MET A 19 -35.48 -26.00 9.06
CA MET A 19 -35.46 -24.77 9.86
C MET A 19 -34.23 -24.67 10.78
N LEU A 20 -33.80 -25.77 11.41
CA LEU A 20 -32.62 -25.77 12.27
C LEU A 20 -31.34 -25.50 11.46
N ALA A 21 -31.22 -26.07 10.26
CA ALA A 21 -30.10 -25.82 9.35
C ALA A 21 -30.09 -24.37 8.83
N PHE A 22 -31.25 -23.80 8.53
CA PHE A 22 -31.36 -22.38 8.14
C PHE A 22 -31.04 -21.43 9.30
N LEU A 23 -31.51 -21.75 10.52
CA LEU A 23 -31.18 -20.96 11.72
C LEU A 23 -29.69 -21.05 12.05
N PHE A 24 -29.08 -22.24 11.90
CA PHE A 24 -27.65 -22.46 12.13
C PHE A 24 -26.79 -21.74 11.07
N CYS A 25 -27.17 -21.78 9.79
CA CYS A 25 -26.55 -20.97 8.75
C CYS A 25 -26.72 -19.47 9.03
N TYR A 26 -27.91 -19.03 9.47
CA TYR A 26 -28.15 -17.62 9.79
C TYR A 26 -27.34 -17.16 11.01
N THR A 27 -27.17 -17.99 12.04
CA THR A 27 -26.29 -17.69 13.17
C THR A 27 -24.80 -17.73 12.81
N ILE A 28 -24.38 -18.57 11.86
CA ILE A 28 -23.00 -18.55 11.34
C ILE A 28 -22.77 -17.27 10.50
N ILE A 29 -23.76 -16.86 9.70
CA ILE A 29 -23.68 -15.62 8.89
C ILE A 29 -23.68 -14.37 9.78
N LEU A 30 -24.43 -14.37 10.88
CA LEU A 30 -24.41 -13.27 11.86
C LEU A 30 -23.16 -13.26 12.74
N ALA A 31 -22.60 -14.42 13.10
CA ALA A 31 -21.35 -14.49 13.84
C ALA A 31 -20.12 -14.03 13.02
N SER A 32 -20.20 -14.03 11.68
CA SER A 32 -19.18 -13.42 10.81
C SER A 32 -19.43 -11.94 10.48
N ALA A 33 -20.49 -11.33 11.03
CA ALA A 33 -20.88 -9.95 10.74
C ALA A 33 -20.76 -9.03 11.96
N GLN A 34 -20.07 -9.48 13.02
CA GLN A 34 -19.77 -8.72 14.21
C GLN A 34 -18.35 -9.06 14.68
N ASP A 35 -17.36 -8.80 13.81
CA ASP A 35 -16.05 -8.42 14.34
C ASP A 35 -16.16 -6.91 14.54
N ASP A 36 -16.07 -6.48 15.79
CA ASP A 36 -15.98 -5.08 16.16
C ASP A 36 -14.85 -4.44 15.34
N ASP A 37 -15.16 -3.31 14.69
CA ASP A 37 -14.26 -2.53 13.83
C ASP A 37 -13.05 -2.01 14.65
N ASP A 38 -12.06 -2.85 14.92
CA ASP A 38 -10.71 -2.38 15.18
C ASP A 38 -10.17 -1.88 13.83
N ASP A 39 -10.48 -0.62 13.52
CA ASP A 39 -10.00 0.13 12.34
C ASP A 39 -8.46 0.08 12.20
N ASP A 40 -7.75 -0.41 13.21
CA ASP A 40 -6.29 -0.54 13.32
C ASP A 40 -5.72 -1.90 12.90
N GLU A 41 -6.55 -2.87 12.48
CA GLU A 41 -6.06 -4.16 11.94
C GLU A 41 -5.87 -4.13 10.41
N PRO A 42 -4.78 -4.71 9.87
CA PRO A 42 -4.53 -4.69 8.43
C PRO A 42 -5.57 -5.49 7.65
N THR A 43 -6.08 -4.88 6.59
CA THR A 43 -7.07 -5.48 5.67
C THR A 43 -6.46 -6.41 4.61
N SER A 44 -5.14 -6.59 4.64
CA SER A 44 -4.39 -7.52 3.80
C SER A 44 -3.20 -8.14 4.54
N SER A 45 -2.57 -9.12 3.90
CA SER A 45 -1.41 -9.85 4.40
C SER A 45 -0.45 -10.15 3.24
N ALA A 46 0.79 -10.54 3.56
CA ALA A 46 1.76 -11.00 2.57
C ALA A 46 1.30 -12.25 1.79
N ALA A 47 0.23 -12.94 2.19
CA ALA A 47 -0.35 -14.03 1.40
C ALA A 47 -1.01 -13.53 0.10
N GLN A 48 -1.52 -12.30 0.07
CA GLN A 48 -1.99 -11.66 -1.15
C GLN A 48 -0.79 -11.29 -2.01
N ARG A 49 -0.87 -11.59 -3.31
CA ARG A 49 0.22 -11.37 -4.26
C ARG A 49 -0.22 -10.45 -5.39
N SER A 50 0.72 -9.72 -5.95
CA SER A 50 0.50 -9.08 -7.25
C SER A 50 0.22 -10.12 -8.33
N ALA A 51 -0.49 -9.70 -9.38
CA ALA A 51 -0.76 -10.52 -10.56
C ALA A 51 -0.53 -9.72 -11.84
N PRO A 52 -0.35 -10.38 -13.00
CA PRO A 52 -0.16 -9.70 -14.27
C PRO A 52 -1.27 -8.69 -14.56
N PHE A 53 -0.87 -7.49 -14.98
CA PHE A 53 -1.76 -6.38 -15.32
C PHE A 53 -1.20 -5.64 -16.53
N LEU A 54 -2.09 -5.12 -17.38
CA LEU A 54 -1.74 -4.27 -18.49
C LEU A 54 -2.25 -2.87 -18.19
N ASP A 55 -1.34 -1.90 -18.07
CA ASP A 55 -1.75 -0.50 -17.99
C ASP A 55 -2.45 -0.11 -19.29
N GLN A 56 -3.72 0.27 -19.20
CA GLN A 56 -4.54 0.57 -20.37
C GLN A 56 -4.14 1.90 -21.02
N ALA A 57 -3.51 2.82 -20.27
CA ALA A 57 -3.08 4.10 -20.78
C ALA A 57 -1.80 3.99 -21.61
N THR A 58 -0.79 3.31 -21.07
CA THR A 58 0.55 3.22 -21.69
C THR A 58 0.78 1.92 -22.47
N GLY A 59 -0.07 0.91 -22.27
CA GLY A 59 0.12 -0.44 -22.81
C GLY A 59 1.25 -1.22 -22.13
N LEU A 60 1.78 -0.73 -21.01
CA LEU A 60 2.90 -1.35 -20.31
C LEU A 60 2.43 -2.58 -19.50
N PRO A 61 3.03 -3.76 -19.70
CA PRO A 61 2.86 -4.89 -18.79
C PRO A 61 3.46 -4.58 -17.41
N MET A 62 2.69 -4.85 -16.35
CA MET A 62 3.03 -4.61 -14.95
C MET A 62 2.58 -5.80 -14.08
N GLU A 63 3.02 -5.83 -12.84
CA GLU A 63 2.45 -6.66 -11.78
C GLU A 63 1.62 -5.78 -10.83
N ARG A 64 0.35 -6.14 -10.59
CA ARG A 64 -0.60 -5.33 -9.80
C ARG A 64 -1.12 -6.07 -8.58
N PHE A 65 -0.98 -5.44 -7.42
CA PHE A 65 -1.82 -5.73 -6.25
C PHE A 65 -3.18 -5.06 -6.40
N PHE A 66 -4.24 -5.79 -6.07
CA PHE A 66 -5.61 -5.26 -6.10
C PHE A 66 -6.40 -5.70 -4.87
N GLY A 67 -6.76 -4.74 -4.02
CA GLY A 67 -7.62 -4.94 -2.86
C GLY A 67 -9.08 -5.06 -3.30
N ALA A 68 -9.58 -6.28 -3.48
CA ALA A 68 -10.93 -6.50 -4.04
C ALA A 68 -12.07 -5.82 -3.25
N ARG A 69 -11.92 -5.64 -1.93
CA ARG A 69 -12.90 -4.96 -1.07
C ARG A 69 -12.80 -3.43 -1.13
N THR A 70 -11.59 -2.90 -1.27
CA THR A 70 -11.31 -1.46 -1.25
C THR A 70 -11.21 -0.85 -2.63
N GLN A 71 -11.08 -1.68 -3.66
CA GLN A 71 -10.76 -1.30 -5.04
C GLN A 71 -9.46 -0.50 -5.17
N PHE A 72 -8.60 -0.54 -4.17
CA PHE A 72 -7.24 -0.02 -4.26
C PHE A 72 -6.41 -0.91 -5.20
N GLY A 73 -5.65 -0.28 -6.08
CA GLY A 73 -4.71 -0.92 -6.97
C GLY A 73 -3.37 -0.22 -6.92
N PHE A 74 -2.30 -1.02 -6.80
CA PHE A 74 -0.95 -0.59 -7.06
C PHE A 74 -0.29 -1.54 -8.06
N ALA A 75 0.13 -1.00 -9.19
CA ALA A 75 0.87 -1.75 -10.21
C ALA A 75 2.31 -1.24 -10.33
N MET A 76 3.25 -2.16 -10.57
CA MET A 76 4.66 -1.85 -10.75
C MET A 76 5.21 -2.52 -12.01
N ALA A 77 6.03 -1.79 -12.76
CA ALA A 77 6.90 -2.32 -13.81
C ALA A 77 8.36 -1.92 -13.55
N LEU A 78 9.27 -2.83 -13.88
CA LEU A 78 10.71 -2.69 -13.73
C LEU A 78 11.40 -2.75 -15.11
N PRO A 79 12.58 -2.11 -15.28
CA PRO A 79 13.37 -2.26 -16.49
C PRO A 79 13.88 -3.70 -16.66
N GLU A 80 14.14 -4.12 -17.90
CA GLU A 80 14.69 -5.45 -18.19
C GLU A 80 16.17 -5.57 -17.80
N GLU A 81 16.96 -4.53 -18.05
CA GLU A 81 18.42 -4.48 -17.84
C GLU A 81 18.80 -3.84 -16.47
N PRO A 82 20.01 -4.11 -15.93
CA PRO A 82 20.37 -3.76 -14.57
C PRO A 82 20.68 -2.26 -14.42
N SER A 83 19.65 -1.49 -14.11
CA SER A 83 19.78 -0.28 -13.28
C SER A 83 18.45 0.09 -12.59
N PRO A 84 17.78 -0.80 -11.85
CA PRO A 84 16.50 -0.44 -11.28
C PRO A 84 16.79 0.28 -9.97
N SER A 85 17.38 1.47 -10.02
CA SER A 85 17.07 2.47 -8.99
C SER A 85 15.67 3.03 -9.23
N SER A 86 15.07 2.79 -10.39
CA SER A 86 13.79 3.37 -10.79
C SER A 86 12.75 2.31 -11.17
N PHE A 87 11.48 2.64 -10.99
CA PHE A 87 10.34 1.81 -11.42
C PHE A 87 9.21 2.69 -11.96
N ILE A 88 8.30 2.11 -12.75
CA ILE A 88 7.05 2.77 -13.15
C ILE A 88 5.96 2.20 -12.25
N GLY A 89 5.28 3.09 -11.54
CA GLY A 89 4.16 2.76 -10.67
C GLY A 89 2.84 3.27 -11.23
N GLN A 90 1.74 2.62 -10.87
CA GLN A 90 0.38 3.14 -11.04
C GLN A 90 -0.40 2.96 -9.74
N LEU A 91 -0.89 4.07 -9.19
CA LEU A 91 -1.91 4.05 -8.15
C LEU A 91 -3.29 4.18 -8.81
N SER A 92 -4.25 3.35 -8.41
CA SER A 92 -5.64 3.46 -8.83
C SER A 92 -6.58 3.20 -7.66
N PHE A 93 -7.47 4.11 -7.32
CA PHE A 93 -8.38 3.92 -6.17
C PHE A 93 -9.66 4.75 -6.30
N PRO A 94 -10.75 4.34 -5.63
CA PRO A 94 -12.00 5.10 -5.62
C PRO A 94 -11.85 6.40 -4.83
N LEU A 95 -12.67 7.39 -5.21
CA LEU A 95 -12.85 8.65 -4.48
C LEU A 95 -14.32 8.78 -4.08
N VAL A 96 -14.58 9.52 -3.01
CA VAL A 96 -15.93 9.88 -2.56
C VAL A 96 -16.12 11.38 -2.77
N ASP A 97 -16.97 11.76 -3.72
CA ASP A 97 -17.22 13.17 -4.09
C ASP A 97 -15.92 13.97 -4.39
N GLY A 98 -14.94 13.31 -5.00
CA GLY A 98 -13.62 13.87 -5.31
C GLY A 98 -12.66 13.95 -4.12
N ALA A 99 -12.99 13.31 -3.00
CA ALA A 99 -12.15 13.19 -1.82
C ALA A 99 -11.57 11.78 -1.66
N GLY A 100 -10.42 11.72 -0.97
CA GLY A 100 -9.68 10.48 -0.70
C GLY A 100 -8.21 10.59 -1.06
N TRP A 101 -7.41 9.68 -0.53
CA TRP A 101 -5.99 9.55 -0.82
C TRP A 101 -5.57 8.08 -0.78
N GLY A 102 -4.57 7.73 -1.58
CA GLY A 102 -4.00 6.39 -1.61
C GLY A 102 -2.48 6.45 -1.54
N ALA A 103 -1.87 5.44 -0.92
CA ALA A 103 -0.42 5.36 -0.79
C ALA A 103 0.12 3.95 -1.02
N MET A 104 1.39 3.89 -1.43
CA MET A 104 2.17 2.65 -1.52
C MET A 104 3.52 2.82 -0.84
N GLY A 105 3.89 1.82 -0.04
CA GLY A 105 5.15 1.77 0.71
C GLY A 105 6.09 0.71 0.18
N LEU A 106 7.40 0.92 0.37
CA LEU A 106 8.44 -0.02 -0.07
C LEU A 106 8.63 -1.20 0.89
N THR A 107 8.13 -1.09 2.12
CA THR A 107 8.07 -2.18 3.10
C THR A 107 6.62 -2.53 3.43
N GLY A 108 6.39 -3.68 4.08
CA GLY A 108 5.06 -4.13 4.51
C GLY A 108 4.52 -3.43 5.75
N ASP A 109 5.40 -2.93 6.60
CA ASP A 109 5.05 -2.28 7.87
C ASP A 109 4.90 -0.77 7.69
N MET A 110 4.15 -0.09 8.57
CA MET A 110 4.06 1.37 8.56
C MET A 110 5.32 2.01 9.14
N GLU A 111 5.81 1.50 10.26
CA GLU A 111 6.96 2.07 10.98
C GLU A 111 8.20 2.25 10.08
N GLY A 112 8.68 3.49 9.99
CA GLY A 112 9.88 3.83 9.22
C GLY A 112 9.77 3.68 7.70
N ASN A 113 8.60 3.28 7.17
CA ASN A 113 8.39 3.00 5.76
C ASN A 113 8.57 4.25 4.90
N PHE A 114 9.25 4.10 3.77
CA PHE A 114 9.30 5.10 2.70
C PHE A 114 8.15 4.85 1.73
N PHE A 115 7.27 5.84 1.56
CA PHE A 115 6.06 5.65 0.77
C PHE A 115 5.73 6.86 -0.10
N LEU A 116 5.01 6.61 -1.20
CA LEU A 116 4.41 7.63 -2.04
C LEU A 116 2.92 7.71 -1.73
N ALA A 117 2.43 8.90 -1.38
CA ALA A 117 1.00 9.19 -1.25
C ALA A 117 0.53 10.09 -2.40
N ALA A 118 -0.70 9.88 -2.86
CA ALA A 118 -1.32 10.70 -3.90
C ALA A 118 -2.81 10.98 -3.62
N TRP A 119 -3.29 12.15 -4.03
CA TRP A 119 -4.68 12.59 -3.87
C TRP A 119 -5.05 13.71 -4.86
N PRO A 120 -6.35 14.02 -5.05
CA PRO A 120 -6.79 15.16 -5.86
C PRO A 120 -6.29 16.50 -5.31
N ASP A 121 -5.71 17.36 -6.13
CA ASP A 121 -5.09 18.63 -5.70
C ASP A 121 -6.09 19.78 -5.41
N GLY A 122 -7.39 19.53 -5.59
CA GLY A 122 -8.47 20.52 -5.50
C GLY A 122 -8.57 21.49 -6.69
N ARG A 123 -7.74 21.33 -7.72
CA ARG A 123 -7.64 22.15 -8.94
C ARG A 123 -7.75 21.32 -10.23
N GLY A 124 -8.13 20.05 -10.11
CA GLY A 124 -8.32 19.12 -11.23
C GLY A 124 -7.08 18.30 -11.59
N GLY A 125 -6.02 18.39 -10.80
CA GLY A 125 -4.81 17.59 -10.90
C GLY A 125 -4.62 16.64 -9.71
N VAL A 126 -3.40 16.10 -9.61
CA VAL A 126 -3.00 15.17 -8.55
C VAL A 126 -1.83 15.78 -7.79
N THR A 127 -1.91 15.80 -6.46
CA THR A 127 -0.75 16.01 -5.59
C THR A 127 -0.15 14.64 -5.29
N ALA A 128 1.16 14.50 -5.44
CA ALA A 128 1.90 13.30 -5.09
C ALA A 128 3.14 13.67 -4.28
N THR A 129 3.42 12.94 -3.21
CA THR A 129 4.51 13.26 -2.27
C THR A 129 5.15 12.00 -1.73
N PHE A 130 6.46 12.03 -1.55
CA PHE A 130 7.14 11.02 -0.74
C PHE A 130 7.05 11.39 0.73
N ARG A 131 6.88 10.39 1.57
CA ARG A 131 6.82 10.51 3.02
C ARG A 131 7.57 9.38 3.69
N GLN A 132 7.91 9.59 4.95
CA GLN A 132 8.49 8.56 5.77
C GLN A 132 7.82 8.52 7.13
N ALA A 133 7.35 7.35 7.54
CA ALA A 133 6.62 7.16 8.80
C ALA A 133 7.57 7.04 10.00
N THR A 134 8.42 8.06 10.21
CA THR A 134 9.15 8.26 11.48
C THR A 134 8.26 8.86 12.57
N ASP A 135 7.11 9.38 12.18
CA ASP A 135 6.00 9.82 13.02
C ASP A 135 4.73 9.20 12.39
N GLU A 136 4.12 8.24 13.08
CA GLU A 136 3.00 7.47 12.53
C GLU A 136 1.67 8.24 12.56
N GLU A 137 1.56 9.32 13.35
CA GLU A 137 0.35 10.14 13.38
C GLU A 137 0.23 11.00 12.11
N ASN A 138 1.34 11.53 11.64
CA ASN A 138 1.39 12.29 10.39
C ASN A 138 2.79 12.25 9.75
N PRO A 139 3.09 11.20 8.97
CA PRO A 139 4.39 11.07 8.32
C PRO A 139 4.77 12.33 7.53
N PRO A 140 5.93 12.95 7.81
CA PRO A 140 6.36 14.15 7.12
C PRO A 140 6.68 13.87 5.66
N GLU A 141 6.51 14.90 4.82
CA GLU A 141 7.09 14.89 3.47
C GLU A 141 8.61 14.78 3.55
N VAL A 142 9.18 13.92 2.71
CA VAL A 142 10.63 13.73 2.63
C VAL A 142 11.17 14.06 1.24
N THR A 143 12.43 14.48 1.20
CA THR A 143 13.20 14.75 -0.01
C THR A 143 14.54 14.02 0.01
N GLY A 144 15.13 13.82 -1.17
CA GLY A 144 16.33 13.02 -1.35
C GLY A 144 16.79 12.99 -2.80
N ARG A 145 17.47 11.90 -3.19
CA ARG A 145 17.93 11.69 -4.58
C ARG A 145 16.86 11.03 -5.47
N PHE A 146 15.68 10.78 -4.93
CA PHE A 146 14.52 10.24 -5.61
C PHE A 146 13.61 11.34 -6.18
N ALA A 147 12.82 11.01 -7.18
CA ALA A 147 11.81 11.89 -7.75
C ALA A 147 10.58 11.09 -8.22
N VAL A 148 9.40 11.70 -8.11
CA VAL A 148 8.19 11.20 -8.73
C VAL A 148 7.91 12.07 -9.95
N ARG A 149 7.75 11.44 -11.11
CA ARG A 149 7.51 12.12 -12.39
C ARG A 149 6.21 11.59 -13.00
N PRO A 150 5.16 12.40 -13.12
CA PRO A 150 3.89 11.95 -13.70
C PRO A 150 4.07 11.51 -15.15
N ILE A 151 3.38 10.44 -15.54
CA ILE A 151 3.24 10.02 -16.94
C ILE A 151 1.84 10.42 -17.38
N ALA A 152 1.76 11.56 -18.08
CA ALA A 152 0.50 12.31 -18.28
C ALA A 152 -0.65 11.46 -18.83
N ASP A 153 -0.38 10.57 -19.78
CA ASP A 153 -1.39 9.70 -20.39
C ASP A 153 -2.04 8.74 -19.38
N GLY A 154 -1.33 8.39 -18.30
CA GLY A 154 -1.81 7.54 -17.22
C GLY A 154 -2.26 8.32 -15.97
N VAL A 155 -2.49 9.63 -16.08
CA VAL A 155 -3.04 10.45 -14.99
C VAL A 155 -4.50 10.82 -15.28
N SER A 156 -5.40 10.43 -14.39
CA SER A 156 -6.80 10.82 -14.45
C SER A 156 -7.38 11.00 -13.04
N VAL A 157 -8.16 12.05 -12.83
CA VAL A 157 -8.85 12.31 -11.56
C VAL A 157 -10.24 12.85 -11.84
N ASN A 158 -11.24 12.33 -11.14
CA ASN A 158 -12.62 12.80 -11.20
C ASN A 158 -13.30 12.61 -9.84
N ALA A 159 -14.61 12.78 -9.74
CA ALA A 159 -15.34 12.68 -8.47
C ALA A 159 -15.34 11.26 -7.86
N THR A 160 -15.04 10.23 -8.65
CA THR A 160 -15.21 8.81 -8.28
C THR A 160 -13.92 8.00 -8.29
N SER A 161 -12.86 8.48 -8.92
CA SER A 161 -11.62 7.72 -9.07
C SER A 161 -10.41 8.61 -9.31
N LEU A 162 -9.26 8.16 -8.81
CA LEU A 162 -7.95 8.64 -9.17
C LEU A 162 -7.14 7.51 -9.80
N THR A 163 -6.46 7.79 -10.91
CA THR A 163 -5.39 6.97 -11.46
C THR A 163 -4.16 7.85 -11.68
N TYR A 164 -3.00 7.39 -11.22
CA TYR A 164 -1.75 8.13 -11.29
C TYR A 164 -0.63 7.17 -11.67
N THR A 165 -0.30 7.14 -12.96
CA THR A 165 0.90 6.48 -13.47
C THR A 165 2.10 7.43 -13.39
N PHE A 166 3.22 6.94 -12.87
CA PHE A 166 4.41 7.74 -12.61
C PHE A 166 5.69 6.93 -12.80
N LEU A 167 6.77 7.62 -13.15
CA LEU A 167 8.12 7.12 -12.97
C LEU A 167 8.58 7.51 -11.56
N CYS A 168 8.93 6.51 -10.76
CA CYS A 168 9.65 6.67 -9.51
C CYS A 168 11.14 6.60 -9.83
N GLU A 169 11.76 7.74 -10.05
CA GLU A 169 13.17 7.87 -10.37
C GLU A 169 14.00 7.72 -9.07
N ASN A 170 14.98 6.82 -9.06
CA ASN A 170 15.87 6.54 -7.92
C ASN A 170 15.18 6.15 -6.60
N CYS A 171 13.99 5.56 -6.65
CA CYS A 171 13.25 5.09 -5.48
C CYS A 171 13.66 3.70 -4.97
N LEU A 172 14.32 2.88 -5.78
CA LEU A 172 14.82 1.57 -5.37
C LEU A 172 16.22 1.73 -4.79
N ASP A 173 16.26 1.83 -3.48
CA ASP A 173 17.44 1.99 -2.65
C ASP A 173 17.25 1.12 -1.40
N ALA A 174 18.22 0.25 -1.11
CA ALA A 174 18.14 -0.68 0.02
C ALA A 174 17.98 0.06 1.36
N THR A 175 18.45 1.31 1.44
CA THR A 175 18.28 2.17 2.62
C THR A 175 16.88 2.78 2.74
N LEU A 176 16.04 2.66 1.70
CA LEU A 176 14.62 3.04 1.72
C LEU A 176 13.69 1.84 1.92
N GLY A 177 14.23 0.62 2.03
CA GLY A 177 13.48 -0.61 2.29
C GLY A 177 13.43 -1.59 1.13
N LEU A 178 13.64 -1.12 -0.10
CA LEU A 178 13.61 -1.97 -1.29
C LEU A 178 14.74 -1.58 -2.26
N GLY A 179 15.82 -2.34 -2.25
CA GLY A 179 16.97 -2.09 -3.11
C GLY A 179 16.85 -2.68 -4.52
N PRO A 180 17.73 -2.28 -5.45
CA PRO A 180 17.79 -2.81 -6.82
C PRO A 180 17.92 -4.34 -6.89
N GLU A 181 18.50 -4.97 -5.86
CA GLU A 181 18.63 -6.42 -5.73
C GLU A 181 17.28 -7.15 -5.66
N ALA A 182 16.22 -6.48 -5.18
CA ALA A 182 14.89 -7.06 -5.08
C ALA A 182 14.19 -7.20 -6.44
N ALA A 183 14.68 -6.52 -7.49
CA ALA A 183 14.12 -6.59 -8.84
C ALA A 183 14.16 -8.01 -9.47
N GLY A 184 14.86 -8.96 -8.84
CA GLY A 184 14.90 -10.37 -9.27
C GLY A 184 14.00 -11.32 -8.47
N THR A 185 13.34 -10.85 -7.40
CA THR A 185 12.66 -11.71 -6.43
C THR A 185 11.22 -11.25 -6.16
N ASP A 186 10.56 -11.88 -5.19
CA ASP A 186 9.37 -11.31 -4.57
C ASP A 186 9.81 -10.39 -3.41
N ALA A 187 9.00 -9.39 -3.06
CA ALA A 187 9.20 -8.52 -1.90
C ALA A 187 7.87 -8.19 -1.22
N VAL A 188 7.88 -7.97 0.09
CA VAL A 188 6.69 -7.51 0.82
C VAL A 188 6.63 -5.99 0.79
N MET A 189 5.51 -5.44 0.33
CA MET A 189 5.24 -4.01 0.20
C MET A 189 3.93 -3.65 0.90
N GLY A 190 3.72 -2.38 1.16
CA GLY A 190 2.57 -1.86 1.90
C GLY A 190 1.66 -1.00 1.02
N TRP A 191 0.40 -0.88 1.43
CA TRP A 191 -0.54 0.07 0.84
C TRP A 191 -1.45 0.67 1.92
N ALA A 192 -2.06 1.81 1.60
CA ALA A 192 -3.03 2.48 2.46
C ALA A 192 -4.03 3.27 1.61
N LEU A 193 -5.26 3.40 2.10
CA LEU A 193 -6.35 4.14 1.46
C LEU A 193 -7.23 4.83 2.51
N SER A 194 -7.61 6.07 2.22
CA SER A 194 -8.67 6.80 2.91
C SER A 194 -9.63 7.39 1.90
N GLU A 195 -10.91 7.45 2.26
CA GLU A 195 -11.95 8.17 1.50
C GLU A 195 -12.16 9.59 2.05
N ARG A 196 -11.47 9.96 3.13
CA ARG A 196 -11.55 11.28 3.74
C ARG A 196 -10.76 12.32 2.93
N ALA A 197 -11.26 13.55 2.94
CA ALA A 197 -10.62 14.66 2.26
C ALA A 197 -9.30 15.07 2.95
N VAL A 198 -8.23 15.17 2.15
CA VAL A 198 -6.97 15.78 2.59
C VAL A 198 -7.19 17.28 2.79
N ARG A 199 -6.84 17.80 3.97
CA ARG A 199 -6.94 19.25 4.24
C ARG A 199 -5.85 19.98 3.48
N ASN A 200 -6.19 21.09 2.83
CA ASN A 200 -5.27 21.85 1.96
C ASN A 200 -4.67 20.96 0.84
N PRO A 201 -5.50 20.43 -0.08
CA PRO A 201 -5.09 19.38 -1.01
C PRO A 201 -3.94 19.77 -1.97
N GLY A 202 -3.69 21.07 -2.17
CA GLY A 202 -2.56 21.56 -2.96
C GLY A 202 -1.21 21.60 -2.22
N ASP A 203 -1.15 21.23 -0.94
CA ASP A 203 0.05 21.20 -0.11
C ASP A 203 0.55 19.75 0.03
N PRO A 204 1.73 19.39 -0.52
CA PRO A 204 2.23 18.02 -0.42
C PRO A 204 2.56 17.60 1.03
N GLY A 205 2.79 18.57 1.93
CA GLY A 205 2.97 18.33 3.36
C GLY A 205 1.66 18.41 4.18
N ALA A 206 0.50 18.27 3.54
CA ALA A 206 -0.80 18.23 4.21
C ALA A 206 -0.92 17.06 5.21
N ASN A 207 -1.77 17.18 6.22
CA ASN A 207 -2.10 16.04 7.06
C ASN A 207 -3.05 15.10 6.29
N LEU A 208 -2.68 13.81 6.18
CA LEU A 208 -3.47 12.81 5.46
C LEU A 208 -4.62 12.25 6.31
N GLY A 209 -4.46 12.24 7.63
CA GLY A 209 -5.33 11.50 8.54
C GLY A 209 -5.10 9.98 8.43
N PHE A 210 -5.88 9.23 9.20
CA PHE A 210 -5.83 7.77 9.21
C PHE A 210 -6.36 7.17 7.90
N HIS A 211 -5.82 6.02 7.46
CA HIS A 211 -6.26 5.27 6.28
C HIS A 211 -7.42 4.32 6.61
N GLU A 212 -8.57 4.88 6.98
CA GLU A 212 -9.71 4.11 7.49
C GLU A 212 -10.35 3.16 6.47
N ARG A 213 -10.10 3.36 5.17
CA ARG A 213 -10.70 2.51 4.15
C ARG A 213 -9.96 1.18 3.99
N GLY A 214 -8.71 1.12 4.43
CA GLY A 214 -7.93 -0.10 4.49
C GLY A 214 -6.46 0.13 4.18
N PHE A 215 -5.66 -0.78 4.71
CA PHE A 215 -4.21 -0.82 4.57
C PHE A 215 -3.70 -2.24 4.77
N GLY A 216 -2.41 -2.44 4.60
CA GLY A 216 -1.71 -3.66 5.01
C GLY A 216 -0.62 -4.10 4.03
N PRO A 217 0.07 -5.20 4.34
CA PRO A 217 1.10 -5.73 3.46
C PRO A 217 0.52 -6.58 2.32
N PHE A 218 1.29 -6.71 1.24
CA PHE A 218 1.10 -7.68 0.17
C PHE A 218 2.47 -8.10 -0.39
N THR A 219 2.53 -9.24 -1.09
CA THR A 219 3.74 -9.69 -1.79
C THR A 219 3.74 -9.18 -3.23
N ALA A 220 4.67 -8.29 -3.58
CA ALA A 220 4.95 -7.86 -4.93
C ALA A 220 5.87 -8.88 -5.63
N ARG A 221 5.46 -9.37 -6.81
CA ARG A 221 6.24 -10.31 -7.63
C ARG A 221 7.20 -9.57 -8.55
N LEU A 222 8.22 -8.92 -7.98
CA LEU A 222 9.11 -8.00 -8.70
C LEU A 222 9.87 -8.69 -9.85
N GLY A 223 10.29 -9.95 -9.66
CA GLY A 223 10.90 -10.73 -10.74
C GLY A 223 9.99 -10.91 -11.97
N SER A 224 8.66 -10.87 -11.77
CA SER A 224 7.66 -10.92 -12.86
C SER A 224 7.27 -9.54 -13.40
N ALA A 225 7.74 -8.44 -12.78
CA ALA A 225 7.39 -7.07 -13.14
C ALA A 225 8.29 -6.45 -14.23
N ARG A 226 9.28 -7.19 -14.74
CA ARG A 226 10.17 -6.72 -15.81
C ARG A 226 9.41 -6.52 -17.11
N SER A 227 9.65 -5.40 -17.78
CA SER A 227 8.82 -4.99 -18.92
C SER A 227 9.66 -4.36 -20.04
N ALA A 228 9.66 -4.99 -21.23
CA ALA A 228 10.39 -4.54 -22.42
C ALA A 228 9.98 -3.14 -22.94
N GLY A 229 8.84 -2.60 -22.48
CA GLY A 229 8.37 -1.25 -22.80
C GLY A 229 8.79 -0.18 -21.79
N PHE A 230 9.51 -0.55 -20.73
CA PHE A 230 9.80 0.33 -19.59
C PHE A 230 10.46 1.64 -20.04
N ASP A 231 11.58 1.58 -20.76
CA ASP A 231 12.35 2.77 -21.13
C ASP A 231 11.57 3.72 -22.03
N ALA A 232 10.77 3.17 -22.95
CA ALA A 232 9.92 3.96 -23.84
C ALA A 232 8.84 4.72 -23.06
N VAL A 233 8.22 4.09 -22.07
CA VAL A 233 7.21 4.72 -21.22
C VAL A 233 7.86 5.70 -20.24
N ALA A 234 8.99 5.34 -19.62
CA ALA A 234 9.74 6.20 -18.72
C ALA A 234 10.18 7.51 -19.40
N ALA A 235 10.55 7.46 -20.68
CA ALA A 235 10.92 8.64 -21.46
C ALA A 235 9.78 9.66 -21.66
N THR A 236 8.52 9.26 -21.46
CA THR A 236 7.35 10.15 -21.51
C THR A 236 7.06 10.86 -20.18
N ALA A 237 7.76 10.48 -19.11
CA ALA A 237 7.54 11.07 -17.80
C ALA A 237 7.88 12.57 -17.79
N GLY A 238 6.97 13.35 -17.22
CA GLY A 238 7.07 14.81 -17.12
C GLY A 238 8.15 15.28 -16.15
N ALA A 239 8.10 16.56 -15.79
CA ALA A 239 9.03 17.11 -14.80
C ALA A 239 8.84 16.44 -13.42
N PRO A 240 9.90 16.32 -12.61
CA PRO A 240 9.78 15.94 -11.21
C PRO A 240 8.76 16.81 -10.46
N VAL A 241 7.90 16.19 -9.66
CA VAL A 241 7.07 16.93 -8.71
C VAL A 241 8.00 17.55 -7.67
N GLY A 242 7.87 18.87 -7.48
CA GLY A 242 8.70 19.60 -6.52
C GLY A 242 8.27 19.31 -5.08
N SER A 243 9.25 19.17 -4.19
CA SER A 243 9.01 19.07 -2.75
C SER A 243 8.56 20.42 -2.17
N SER A 244 7.80 20.41 -1.07
CA SER A 244 7.55 21.65 -0.34
C SER A 244 8.81 22.15 0.38
N ASN A 245 8.79 23.43 0.76
CA ASN A 245 9.81 24.03 1.62
C ASN A 245 9.85 23.43 3.03
N ARG A 246 8.87 22.58 3.39
CA ARG A 246 8.78 21.90 4.70
C ARG A 246 9.26 20.44 4.63
N ALA A 247 9.61 19.95 3.44
CA ALA A 247 10.14 18.60 3.29
C ALA A 247 11.43 18.44 4.09
N VAL A 248 11.55 17.31 4.79
CA VAL A 248 12.76 16.96 5.55
C VAL A 248 13.61 15.98 4.75
N ALA A 249 14.89 15.84 5.11
CA ALA A 249 15.72 14.80 4.50
C ALA A 249 15.18 13.42 4.91
N VAL A 250 15.13 12.47 3.97
CA VAL A 250 14.81 11.08 4.29
C VAL A 250 15.84 10.50 5.28
N THR A 251 15.37 9.67 6.21
CA THR A 251 16.22 8.94 7.17
C THR A 251 16.54 7.55 6.61
N PRO A 252 17.81 7.27 6.23
CA PRO A 252 18.20 5.95 5.76
C PRO A 252 17.95 4.87 6.81
N ASN A 253 17.42 3.73 6.39
CA ASN A 253 17.17 2.54 7.21
C ASN A 253 16.16 2.71 8.37
N ALA A 254 15.29 3.72 8.33
CA ALA A 254 14.31 3.94 9.40
C ALA A 254 13.39 2.73 9.65
N PHE A 255 13.12 1.92 8.62
CA PHE A 255 12.33 0.69 8.70
C PHE A 255 12.97 -0.46 9.50
N ARG A 256 14.22 -0.31 9.97
CA ARG A 256 14.92 -1.34 10.78
C ARG A 256 14.74 -1.16 12.29
N GLY A 257 14.06 -0.11 12.74
CA GLY A 257 13.96 0.27 14.15
C GLY A 257 15.29 0.76 14.74
N GLU A 258 15.26 1.32 15.96
CA GLU A 258 16.48 1.75 16.70
C GLU A 258 17.29 0.56 17.29
N GLY A 259 17.37 -0.57 16.57
CA GLY A 259 17.90 -1.83 17.09
C GLY A 259 19.19 -2.35 16.46
N GLU A 260 19.70 -1.73 15.39
CA GLU A 260 20.96 -2.12 14.75
C GLU A 260 21.98 -0.96 14.78
N GLY A 261 22.19 -0.41 15.97
CA GLY A 261 23.38 0.38 16.23
C GLY A 261 24.62 -0.51 16.08
N ASN A 262 25.51 -0.14 15.16
CA ASN A 262 26.87 -0.66 15.06
C ASN A 262 27.49 -0.80 16.46
N GLY A 263 27.58 -2.02 16.96
CA GLY A 263 28.41 -2.38 18.12
C GLY A 263 29.88 -2.39 17.69
N ASP A 264 30.41 -1.21 17.39
CA ASP A 264 31.82 -1.01 17.06
C ASP A 264 32.40 0.07 18.00
N GLU A 265 32.56 -0.31 19.27
CA GLU A 265 33.59 0.27 20.12
C GLU A 265 34.58 -0.83 20.50
N GLY A 266 35.64 -0.89 19.71
CA GLY A 266 36.82 -1.69 20.00
C GLY A 266 37.58 -1.17 21.22
N GLY A 267 37.86 -2.11 22.13
CA GLY A 267 39.21 -2.37 22.63
C GLY A 267 39.82 -1.40 23.67
N GLY A 268 40.11 -1.93 24.87
CA GLY A 268 41.04 -1.24 25.79
C GLY A 268 41.21 -1.81 27.18
N ARG A 269 41.83 -2.99 27.28
CA ARG A 269 42.61 -3.60 28.40
C ARG A 269 42.80 -2.83 29.73
N GLY A 270 42.71 -3.61 30.82
CA GLY A 270 43.38 -3.41 32.12
C GLY A 270 42.39 -3.71 33.26
N GLY A 271 42.47 -4.81 34.00
CA GLY A 271 43.63 -5.33 34.72
C GLY A 271 43.55 -4.85 36.17
N GLY A 272 43.31 -5.75 37.11
CA GLY A 272 43.36 -5.45 38.55
C GLY A 272 42.29 -6.20 39.33
N ASP A 273 42.69 -7.37 39.84
CA ASP A 273 42.24 -7.85 41.15
C ASP A 273 42.49 -6.72 42.18
N ASP A 274 41.60 -6.57 43.15
CA ASP A 274 41.95 -6.42 44.57
C ASP A 274 40.68 -6.26 45.42
N ASP A 275 40.79 -6.87 46.60
CA ASP A 275 39.80 -7.07 47.66
C ASP A 275 39.31 -5.79 48.36
N ASP A 276 38.24 -5.98 49.14
CA ASP A 276 38.05 -5.53 50.54
C ASP A 276 36.69 -4.85 50.87
N ASP A 277 36.15 -5.38 51.98
CA ASP A 277 35.05 -4.99 52.90
C ASP A 277 33.57 -5.23 52.53
#